data_AF-A0A1B6EJY7-F1
#
_entry.id   AF-A0A1B6EJY7-F1
#
_cell.length_a   1.000
_cell.length_b   1.000
_cell.length_c   1.000
_cell.angle_alpha   90.00
_cell.angle_beta   90.00
_cell.angle_gamma   90.00
#
_symmetry.space_group_name_H-M   'P 1'
#
loop_
_entity.id
_entity.type
_entity.pdbx_description
1 polymer ?
#
loop_
_entity_poly.entity_id
_entity_poly.type
_entity_poly.pdbx_seq_one_letter_code
_entity_poly.pdbx_strand_id
1 'polypeptide(L)'
;VFFAVDEMFSRIELYHERKDAEMLNACLKTCTLLLKYYPKDVVMLLEVSRAIPDIDKVVLDHVQCAKGDYYHSNGVKTILELVELNSGKFTVLVSYLEFIFKLFELPSVFESWAALAGVQFVLRDVFPHYNQWIFADERQRIRIEWLCIQIIRCVLDVTLEEIYPPEPSVMIQVEGKGKQPLTCIMPTKSLFANTALHHLLNWE
;
A
#
# COMPACT_ATOMS: atom_id res chain seq x y z
N VAL A 1 -23.41 10.46 3.41
CA VAL A 1 -21.94 10.49 3.24
C VAL A 1 -21.28 9.66 4.33
N PHE A 2 -21.44 10.03 5.60
CA PHE A 2 -21.00 9.27 6.78
C PHE A 2 -21.41 7.78 6.80
N PHE A 3 -22.69 7.48 6.53
CA PHE A 3 -23.21 6.11 6.65
C PHE A 3 -22.43 5.02 5.90
N ALA A 4 -21.95 5.28 4.67
CA ALA A 4 -21.25 4.25 3.90
C ALA A 4 -19.83 3.98 4.42
N VAL A 5 -19.13 5.01 4.90
CA VAL A 5 -17.78 4.87 5.49
C VAL A 5 -17.89 4.29 6.90
N ASP A 6 -18.91 4.68 7.67
CA ASP A 6 -19.16 4.17 9.03
C ASP A 6 -19.60 2.69 9.03
N GLU A 7 -20.47 2.29 8.09
CA GLU A 7 -20.84 0.88 7.87
C GLU A 7 -19.60 0.05 7.49
N MET A 8 -18.71 0.62 6.69
CA MET A 8 -17.44 -0.02 6.35
C MET A 8 -16.52 -0.19 7.55
N PHE A 9 -16.45 0.80 8.45
CA PHE A 9 -15.70 0.66 9.70
C PHE A 9 -16.20 -0.53 10.52
N SER A 10 -17.52 -0.61 10.71
CA SER A 10 -18.17 -1.68 11.47
C SER A 10 -17.87 -3.07 10.87
N ARG A 11 -17.86 -3.19 9.54
CA ARG A 11 -17.52 -4.44 8.85
C ARG A 11 -16.06 -4.83 8.98
N ILE A 12 -15.15 -3.86 8.98
CA ILE A 12 -13.73 -4.12 9.18
C ILE A 12 -13.48 -4.55 10.64
N GLU A 13 -14.14 -3.94 11.62
CA GLU A 13 -14.08 -4.40 13.03
C GLU A 13 -14.54 -5.85 13.15
N LEU A 14 -15.67 -6.22 12.52
CA LEU A 14 -16.13 -7.61 12.47
C LEU A 14 -15.13 -8.56 11.79
N TYR A 15 -14.39 -8.08 10.79
CA TYR A 15 -13.29 -8.85 10.21
C TYR A 15 -12.18 -9.10 11.24
N HIS A 16 -11.82 -8.13 12.08
CA HIS A 16 -10.78 -8.35 13.11
C HIS A 16 -11.16 -9.45 14.09
N GLU A 17 -12.45 -9.59 14.40
CA GLU A 17 -12.96 -10.67 15.27
C GLU A 17 -12.94 -12.04 14.58
N ARG A 18 -13.32 -12.11 13.31
CA ARG A 18 -13.58 -13.38 12.61
C ARG A 18 -12.44 -13.87 11.73
N LYS A 19 -11.55 -12.97 11.30
CA LYS A 19 -10.48 -13.21 10.31
C LYS A 19 -11.00 -13.86 9.02
N ASP A 20 -12.20 -13.46 8.61
CA ASP A 20 -12.90 -14.00 7.45
C ASP A 20 -12.38 -13.36 6.14
N ALA A 21 -11.85 -14.20 5.24
CA ALA A 21 -11.32 -13.80 3.95
C ALA A 21 -12.40 -13.22 3.02
N GLU A 22 -13.62 -13.76 3.04
CA GLU A 22 -14.72 -13.26 2.19
C GLU A 22 -15.16 -11.86 2.65
N MET A 23 -15.18 -11.63 3.96
CA MET A 23 -15.49 -10.32 4.53
C MET A 23 -14.43 -9.29 4.14
N LEU A 24 -13.13 -9.61 4.27
CA LEU A 24 -12.07 -8.66 3.88
C LEU A 24 -12.12 -8.37 2.39
N ASN A 25 -12.33 -9.39 1.56
CA ASN A 25 -12.48 -9.24 0.11
C ASN A 25 -13.65 -8.29 -0.25
N ALA A 26 -14.80 -8.45 0.40
CA ALA A 26 -15.95 -7.56 0.21
C ALA A 26 -15.60 -6.13 0.65
N CYS A 27 -14.94 -5.97 1.79
CA CYS A 27 -14.53 -4.67 2.30
C CYS A 27 -13.57 -3.96 1.31
N LEU A 28 -12.53 -4.65 0.84
CA LEU A 28 -11.58 -4.10 -0.12
C LEU A 28 -12.27 -3.66 -1.41
N LYS A 29 -13.17 -4.48 -1.97
CA LYS A 29 -13.95 -4.12 -3.17
C LYS A 29 -14.80 -2.88 -2.95
N THR A 30 -15.48 -2.79 -1.81
CA THR A 30 -16.29 -1.61 -1.47
C THR A 30 -15.42 -0.38 -1.28
N CYS A 31 -14.28 -0.49 -0.59
CA CYS A 31 -13.31 0.60 -0.45
C CYS A 31 -12.81 1.08 -1.82
N THR A 32 -12.47 0.17 -2.74
CA THR A 32 -12.06 0.51 -4.11
C THR A 32 -13.13 1.31 -4.86
N LEU A 33 -14.41 0.95 -4.70
CA LEU A 33 -15.52 1.71 -5.29
C LEU A 33 -15.71 3.09 -4.63
N LEU A 34 -15.53 3.17 -3.32
CA LEU A 34 -15.69 4.40 -2.53
C LEU A 34 -14.56 5.40 -2.75
N LEU A 35 -13.36 4.96 -3.15
CA LEU A 35 -12.21 5.82 -3.43
C LEU A 35 -12.53 6.95 -4.43
N LYS A 36 -13.43 6.70 -5.40
CA LYS A 36 -13.87 7.72 -6.37
C LYS A 36 -14.55 8.92 -5.70
N TYR A 37 -15.20 8.71 -4.57
CA TYR A 37 -16.03 9.72 -3.90
C TYR A 37 -15.33 10.28 -2.65
N TYR A 38 -14.65 9.42 -1.88
CA TYR A 38 -14.09 9.76 -0.57
C TYR A 38 -12.68 9.19 -0.39
N PRO A 39 -11.70 9.57 -1.23
CA PRO A 39 -10.39 8.92 -1.26
C PRO A 39 -9.64 9.02 0.07
N LYS A 40 -9.62 10.22 0.69
CA LYS A 40 -8.90 10.45 1.95
C LYS A 40 -9.54 9.71 3.12
N ASP A 41 -10.87 9.69 3.18
CA ASP A 41 -11.60 9.03 4.27
C ASP A 41 -11.43 7.51 4.21
N VAL A 42 -11.47 6.92 3.00
CA VAL A 42 -11.24 5.48 2.79
C VAL A 42 -9.81 5.08 3.16
N VAL A 43 -8.81 5.88 2.78
CA VAL A 43 -7.41 5.62 3.16
C VAL A 43 -7.24 5.69 4.69
N MET A 44 -7.76 6.75 5.31
CA MET A 44 -7.71 6.92 6.77
C MET A 44 -8.38 5.75 7.51
N LEU A 45 -9.56 5.32 7.03
CA LEU A 45 -10.30 4.18 7.56
C LEU A 45 -9.45 2.91 7.61
N LEU A 46 -8.82 2.59 6.47
CA LEU A 46 -8.03 1.37 6.32
C LEU A 46 -6.74 1.44 7.14
N GLU A 47 -6.07 2.59 7.18
CA GLU A 47 -4.88 2.81 8.02
C GLU A 47 -5.17 2.62 9.51
N VAL A 48 -6.31 3.13 10.01
CA VAL A 48 -6.72 2.95 11.41
C VAL A 48 -7.06 1.50 11.72
N SER A 49 -7.66 0.79 10.76
CA SER A 49 -8.06 -0.60 10.97
C SER A 49 -6.90 -1.58 11.11
N ARG A 50 -5.76 -1.34 10.44
CA ARG A 50 -4.69 -2.34 10.28
C ARG A 50 -5.13 -3.63 9.60
N ALA A 51 -6.19 -3.57 8.79
CA ALA A 51 -6.66 -4.68 7.97
C ALA A 51 -5.81 -4.88 6.69
N ILE A 52 -4.98 -3.88 6.36
CA ILE A 52 -4.05 -3.88 5.24
C ILE A 52 -2.62 -3.66 5.74
N PRO A 53 -1.60 -3.96 4.92
CA PRO A 53 -0.23 -3.56 5.19
C PRO A 53 -0.11 -2.08 5.55
N ASP A 54 0.74 -1.78 6.53
CA ASP A 54 1.00 -0.44 7.04
C ASP A 54 2.49 -0.18 7.27
N ILE A 55 2.83 1.10 7.42
CA ILE A 55 4.19 1.57 7.73
C ILE A 55 4.08 2.59 8.86
N ASP A 56 4.98 2.50 9.84
CA ASP A 56 5.01 3.52 10.90
C ASP A 56 5.31 4.90 10.28
N LYS A 57 4.52 5.91 10.66
CA LYS A 57 4.57 7.25 10.06
C LYS A 57 5.77 8.07 10.57
N VAL A 58 6.97 7.60 10.23
CA VAL A 58 8.27 8.19 10.61
C VAL A 58 9.02 8.68 9.37
N VAL A 59 10.04 9.52 9.55
CA VAL A 59 10.88 9.94 8.42
C VAL A 59 11.73 8.76 7.98
N LEU A 60 11.54 8.32 6.73
CA LEU A 60 12.24 7.19 6.13
C LEU A 60 13.01 7.64 4.90
N ASP A 61 14.23 7.12 4.74
CA ASP A 61 14.89 7.12 3.44
C ASP A 61 14.47 5.89 2.60
N HIS A 62 14.81 5.92 1.32
CA HIS A 62 14.44 4.85 0.37
C HIS A 62 15.12 3.51 0.65
N VAL A 63 16.29 3.50 1.31
CA VAL A 63 17.03 2.28 1.66
C VAL A 63 16.36 1.59 2.84
N GLN A 64 15.97 2.35 3.86
CA GLN A 64 15.18 1.87 5.01
C GLN A 64 13.86 1.29 4.54
N CYS A 65 13.15 2.02 3.67
CA CYS A 65 11.95 1.51 3.01
C CYS A 65 12.23 0.20 2.28
N ALA A 66 13.24 0.14 1.39
CA ALA A 66 13.52 -1.08 0.61
C ALA A 66 13.87 -2.29 1.49
N LYS A 67 14.49 -2.08 2.65
CA LYS A 67 14.77 -3.14 3.64
C LYS A 67 13.54 -3.62 4.40
N GLY A 68 12.44 -2.87 4.34
CA GLY A 68 11.22 -3.12 5.10
C GLY A 68 11.30 -2.64 6.55
N ASP A 69 12.16 -1.65 6.83
CA ASP A 69 12.17 -1.02 8.16
C ASP A 69 10.81 -0.37 8.40
N TYR A 70 10.23 -0.60 9.59
CA TYR A 70 8.93 -0.07 10.02
C TYR A 70 7.72 -0.51 9.16
N TYR A 71 7.90 -1.46 8.25
CA TYR A 71 6.83 -2.05 7.45
C TYR A 71 6.21 -3.25 8.17
N HIS A 72 4.88 -3.29 8.18
CA HIS A 72 4.12 -4.40 8.72
C HIS A 72 3.16 -4.93 7.64
N SER A 73 3.30 -6.20 7.29
CA SER A 73 2.55 -6.84 6.19
C SER A 73 1.10 -7.21 6.53
N ASN A 74 0.67 -6.93 7.76
CA ASN A 74 -0.61 -7.22 8.44
C ASN A 74 -1.85 -7.56 7.57
N GLY A 75 -2.76 -8.38 8.13
CA GLY A 75 -4.12 -8.61 7.60
C GLY A 75 -4.16 -9.38 6.29
N VAL A 76 -3.85 -8.70 5.17
CA VAL A 76 -3.81 -9.28 3.82
C VAL A 76 -2.75 -10.37 3.72
N LYS A 77 -1.54 -10.15 4.25
CA LYS A 77 -0.47 -11.19 4.24
C LYS A 77 -0.88 -12.44 5.00
N THR A 78 -1.53 -12.27 6.15
CA THR A 78 -2.01 -13.39 6.96
C THR A 78 -3.04 -14.24 6.21
N ILE A 79 -3.98 -13.61 5.52
CA ILE A 79 -4.96 -14.34 4.71
C ILE A 79 -4.29 -15.01 3.51
N LEU A 80 -3.37 -14.31 2.85
CA LEU A 80 -2.60 -14.87 1.74
C LEU A 80 -1.93 -16.18 2.17
N GLU A 81 -1.21 -16.16 3.28
CA GLU A 81 -0.43 -17.32 3.75
C GLU A 81 -1.27 -18.46 4.31
N LEU A 82 -2.30 -18.14 5.10
CA LEU A 82 -3.08 -19.16 5.79
C LEU A 82 -4.22 -19.72 4.93
N VAL A 83 -4.75 -18.95 3.97
CA VAL A 83 -5.96 -19.30 3.22
C VAL A 83 -5.68 -19.41 1.71
N GLU A 84 -5.13 -18.37 1.09
CA GLU A 84 -5.08 -18.28 -0.37
C GLU A 84 -4.01 -19.20 -0.96
N LEU A 85 -2.81 -19.26 -0.37
CA LEU A 85 -1.75 -20.17 -0.81
C LEU A 85 -2.18 -21.64 -0.75
N ASN A 86 -2.96 -22.02 0.27
CA ASN A 86 -3.43 -23.39 0.45
C ASN A 86 -4.57 -23.75 -0.51
N SER A 87 -5.43 -22.79 -0.84
CA SER A 87 -6.59 -23.01 -1.72
C SER A 87 -6.28 -22.79 -3.21
N GLY A 88 -5.19 -22.09 -3.52
CA GLY A 88 -4.83 -21.62 -4.85
C GLY A 88 -5.80 -20.57 -5.41
N LYS A 89 -6.67 -19.99 -4.57
CA LYS A 89 -7.63 -18.94 -4.94
C LYS A 89 -7.23 -17.63 -4.26
N PHE A 90 -6.83 -16.65 -5.07
CA PHE A 90 -6.21 -15.39 -4.62
C PHE A 90 -7.18 -14.20 -4.68
N THR A 91 -8.39 -14.38 -4.16
CA THR A 91 -9.46 -13.38 -4.26
C THR A 91 -9.21 -12.10 -3.46
N VAL A 92 -8.68 -12.23 -2.24
CA VAL A 92 -8.36 -11.11 -1.33
C VAL A 92 -7.14 -10.38 -1.86
N LEU A 93 -6.08 -11.12 -2.22
CA LEU A 93 -4.89 -10.54 -2.82
C LEU A 93 -5.22 -9.72 -4.07
N VAL A 94 -5.99 -10.28 -5.01
CA VAL A 94 -6.40 -9.54 -6.22
C VAL A 94 -7.16 -8.26 -5.86
N SER A 95 -8.14 -8.34 -4.95
CA SER A 95 -8.90 -7.16 -4.53
C SER A 95 -8.04 -6.10 -3.84
N TYR A 96 -7.03 -6.52 -3.07
CA TYR A 96 -6.08 -5.62 -2.44
C TYR A 96 -5.18 -4.94 -3.48
N LEU A 97 -4.63 -5.70 -4.43
CA LEU A 97 -3.80 -5.14 -5.51
C LEU A 97 -4.60 -4.19 -6.40
N GLU A 98 -5.87 -4.48 -6.68
CA GLU A 98 -6.77 -3.57 -7.39
C GLU A 98 -7.03 -2.28 -6.59
N PHE A 99 -7.21 -2.39 -5.27
CA PHE A 99 -7.32 -1.23 -4.38
C PHE A 99 -6.06 -0.36 -4.44
N ILE A 100 -4.87 -0.95 -4.29
CA ILE A 100 -3.58 -0.24 -4.34
C ILE A 100 -3.38 0.41 -5.71
N PHE A 101 -3.62 -0.30 -6.80
CA PHE A 101 -3.54 0.28 -8.14
C PHE A 101 -4.48 1.49 -8.28
N LYS A 102 -5.69 1.42 -7.70
CA LYS A 102 -6.64 2.54 -7.71
C LYS A 102 -6.16 3.76 -6.94
N LEU A 103 -5.34 3.61 -5.89
CA LEU A 103 -4.74 4.74 -5.19
C LEU A 103 -3.83 5.56 -6.11
N PHE A 104 -3.09 4.90 -6.99
CA PHE A 104 -2.19 5.57 -7.95
C PHE A 104 -2.91 6.30 -9.07
N GLU A 105 -4.19 6.00 -9.32
CA GLU A 105 -5.04 6.77 -10.24
C GLU A 105 -5.55 8.08 -9.62
N LEU A 106 -5.34 8.30 -8.31
CA LEU A 106 -5.96 9.38 -7.54
C LEU A 106 -4.90 10.31 -6.93
N PRO A 107 -4.69 11.51 -7.48
CA PRO A 107 -3.65 12.43 -7.01
C PRO A 107 -3.74 12.80 -5.52
N SER A 108 -4.94 12.79 -4.94
CA SER A 108 -5.14 13.15 -3.53
C SER A 108 -4.63 12.12 -2.53
N VAL A 109 -4.33 10.89 -2.97
CA VAL A 109 -3.92 9.76 -2.12
C VAL A 109 -2.76 8.95 -2.68
N PHE A 110 -2.24 9.31 -3.86
CA PHE A 110 -1.05 8.69 -4.47
C PHE A 110 0.10 8.61 -3.47
N GLU A 111 0.37 9.71 -2.77
CA GLU A 111 1.48 9.85 -1.82
C GLU A 111 1.13 9.43 -0.39
N SER A 112 0.07 8.63 -0.21
CA SER A 112 -0.34 8.17 1.12
C SER A 112 0.59 7.08 1.70
N TRP A 113 0.59 6.97 3.03
CA TRP A 113 1.27 5.87 3.73
C TRP A 113 0.70 4.50 3.32
N ALA A 114 -0.62 4.40 3.15
CA ALA A 114 -1.26 3.22 2.59
C ALA A 114 -0.72 2.84 1.20
N ALA A 115 -0.51 3.82 0.31
CA ALA A 115 0.06 3.55 -1.01
C ALA A 115 1.52 3.06 -0.89
N LEU A 116 2.32 3.65 0.00
CA LEU A 116 3.71 3.21 0.23
C LEU A 116 3.78 1.79 0.78
N ALA A 117 2.91 1.47 1.75
CA ALA A 117 2.77 0.12 2.30
C ALA A 117 2.31 -0.89 1.22
N GLY A 118 1.41 -0.48 0.33
CA GLY A 118 1.02 -1.28 -0.83
C GLY A 118 2.18 -1.60 -1.77
N VAL A 119 3.06 -0.64 -2.01
CA VAL A 119 4.25 -0.83 -2.85
C VAL A 119 5.26 -1.75 -2.18
N GLN A 120 5.49 -1.59 -0.87
CA GLN A 120 6.30 -2.52 -0.09
C GLN A 120 5.76 -3.94 -0.18
N PHE A 121 4.46 -4.13 0.02
CA PHE A 121 3.82 -5.44 -0.09
C PHE A 121 3.99 -6.06 -1.49
N VAL A 122 3.83 -5.27 -2.55
CA VAL A 122 4.06 -5.75 -3.92
C VAL A 122 5.50 -6.19 -4.11
N LEU A 123 6.47 -5.34 -3.76
CA LEU A 123 7.89 -5.58 -4.02
C LEU A 123 8.47 -6.70 -3.16
N ARG A 124 7.99 -6.86 -1.92
CA ARG A 124 8.54 -7.80 -0.93
C ARG A 124 7.77 -9.10 -0.82
N ASP A 125 6.45 -9.06 -0.90
CA ASP A 125 5.61 -10.19 -0.51
C ASP A 125 4.95 -10.90 -1.69
N VAL A 126 4.80 -10.22 -2.84
CA VAL A 126 4.01 -10.74 -3.98
C VAL A 126 4.86 -10.94 -5.22
N PHE A 127 5.39 -9.87 -5.81
CA PHE A 127 6.14 -9.90 -7.06
C PHE A 127 7.33 -10.88 -7.06
N PRO A 128 8.10 -11.04 -5.95
CA PRO A 128 9.15 -12.05 -5.89
C PRO A 128 8.67 -13.49 -6.00
N HIS A 129 7.47 -13.75 -5.50
CA HIS A 129 7.07 -15.08 -5.07
C HIS A 129 5.92 -15.66 -5.88
N TYR A 130 5.12 -14.81 -6.55
CA TYR A 130 3.86 -15.25 -7.17
C TYR A 130 4.04 -16.39 -8.19
N ASN A 131 5.17 -16.43 -8.90
CA ASN A 131 5.48 -17.49 -9.87
C ASN A 131 5.67 -18.88 -9.24
N GLN A 132 5.90 -18.95 -7.93
CA GLN A 132 6.11 -20.20 -7.19
C GLN A 132 4.81 -20.74 -6.57
N TRP A 133 3.72 -19.96 -6.61
CA TRP A 133 2.46 -20.36 -6.00
C TRP A 133 1.65 -21.30 -6.90
N ILE A 134 0.77 -22.08 -6.28
CA ILE A 134 -0.14 -22.98 -6.98
C ILE A 134 -1.44 -22.23 -7.23
N PHE A 135 -1.88 -22.15 -8.48
CA PHE A 135 -3.11 -21.46 -8.88
C PHE A 135 -4.20 -22.45 -9.26
N ALA A 136 -5.40 -22.26 -8.72
CA ALA A 136 -6.59 -22.98 -9.16
C ALA A 136 -7.09 -22.49 -10.53
N ASP A 137 -6.83 -21.22 -10.85
CA ASP A 137 -7.12 -20.61 -12.16
C ASP A 137 -5.92 -19.77 -12.60
N GLU A 138 -5.32 -20.15 -13.72
CA GLU A 138 -4.15 -19.49 -14.31
C GLU A 138 -4.42 -18.02 -14.67
N ARG A 139 -5.68 -17.66 -14.94
CA ARG A 139 -6.06 -16.27 -15.19
C ARG A 139 -5.82 -15.38 -13.97
N GLN A 140 -5.91 -15.94 -12.75
CA GLN A 140 -5.57 -15.19 -11.53
C GLN A 140 -4.08 -14.90 -11.46
N ARG A 141 -3.22 -15.84 -11.85
CA ARG A 141 -1.77 -15.61 -11.90
C ARG A 141 -1.43 -14.44 -12.83
N ILE A 142 -1.96 -14.48 -14.06
CA ILE A 142 -1.77 -13.41 -15.05
C ILE A 142 -2.30 -12.07 -14.53
N ARG A 143 -3.44 -12.09 -13.82
CA ARG A 143 -4.03 -10.88 -13.23
C ARG A 143 -3.14 -10.27 -12.14
N ILE A 144 -2.60 -11.10 -11.25
CA ILE A 144 -1.67 -10.67 -10.19
C ILE A 144 -0.39 -10.10 -10.81
N GLU A 145 0.21 -10.82 -11.76
CA GLU A 145 1.39 -10.36 -12.50
C GLU A 145 1.15 -8.98 -13.12
N TRP A 146 0.03 -8.84 -13.86
CA TRP A 146 -0.32 -7.58 -14.49
C TRP A 146 -0.47 -6.44 -13.47
N LEU A 147 -1.17 -6.69 -12.35
CA LEU A 147 -1.36 -5.69 -11.29
C LEU A 147 -0.03 -5.26 -10.66
N CYS A 148 0.85 -6.21 -10.33
CA CYS A 148 2.17 -5.90 -9.80
C CYS A 148 2.98 -5.02 -10.77
N ILE A 149 3.01 -5.38 -12.06
CA ILE A 149 3.71 -4.60 -13.09
C ILE A 149 3.09 -3.21 -13.24
N GLN A 150 1.76 -3.08 -13.22
CA GLN A 150 1.12 -1.75 -13.30
C GLN A 150 1.46 -0.88 -12.09
N ILE A 151 1.45 -1.43 -10.88
CA ILE A 151 1.81 -0.70 -9.65
C ILE A 151 3.27 -0.26 -9.72
N ILE A 152 4.19 -1.15 -10.09
CA ILE A 152 5.62 -0.84 -10.26
C ILE A 152 5.80 0.25 -11.33
N ARG A 153 5.08 0.16 -12.44
CA ARG A 153 5.10 1.20 -13.48
C ARG A 153 4.63 2.54 -12.94
N CYS A 154 3.53 2.60 -12.18
CA CYS A 154 3.01 3.84 -11.63
C CYS A 154 4.00 4.55 -10.69
N VAL A 155 4.77 3.80 -9.90
CA VAL A 155 5.80 4.40 -9.01
C VAL A 155 7.07 4.81 -9.74
N LEU A 156 7.36 4.19 -10.89
CA LEU A 156 8.50 4.53 -11.74
C LEU A 156 8.16 5.55 -12.84
N ASP A 157 6.89 5.93 -12.98
CA ASP A 157 6.43 6.97 -13.92
C ASP A 157 6.69 8.37 -13.32
N VAL A 158 7.98 8.66 -13.15
CA VAL A 158 8.50 9.90 -12.57
C VAL A 158 9.58 10.49 -13.46
N THR A 159 9.72 11.82 -13.45
CA THR A 159 10.81 12.50 -14.16
C THR A 159 12.10 12.51 -13.34
N LEU A 160 13.25 12.78 -13.99
CA LEU A 160 14.53 12.88 -13.29
C LEU A 160 14.52 14.01 -12.24
N GLU A 161 13.81 15.11 -12.52
CA GLU A 161 13.63 16.23 -11.61
C GLU A 161 12.76 15.87 -10.39
N GLU A 162 11.81 14.92 -10.53
CA GLU A 162 11.03 14.41 -9.41
C GLU A 162 11.84 13.47 -8.51
N ILE A 163 12.80 12.73 -9.07
CA ILE A 163 13.71 11.85 -8.32
C ILE A 163 14.77 12.68 -7.59
N TYR A 164 15.39 13.62 -8.30
CA TYR A 164 16.43 14.54 -7.82
C TYR A 164 15.91 15.97 -7.90
N PRO A 165 15.04 16.40 -6.97
CA PRO A 165 14.60 17.78 -6.94
C PRO A 165 15.84 18.69 -6.84
N PRO A 166 15.94 19.75 -7.65
CA PRO A 166 17.02 20.71 -7.55
C PRO A 166 17.08 21.21 -6.10
N GLU A 167 18.29 21.27 -5.53
CA GLU A 167 18.50 21.53 -4.10
C GLU A 167 17.54 22.62 -3.59
N PRO A 168 16.73 22.34 -2.56
CA PRO A 168 15.98 23.41 -1.92
C PRO A 168 17.02 24.38 -1.37
N SER A 169 16.90 25.67 -1.73
CA SER A 169 17.46 26.74 -0.92
C SER A 169 17.02 26.45 0.51
N VAL A 170 17.97 26.02 1.34
CA VAL A 170 17.75 25.55 2.71
C VAL A 170 16.80 26.53 3.38
N MET A 171 15.54 26.15 3.53
CA MET A 171 14.67 26.83 4.46
C MET A 171 15.20 26.43 5.83
N ILE A 172 16.13 27.24 6.33
CA ILE A 172 16.58 27.25 7.71
C ILE A 172 15.30 27.36 8.53
N GLN A 173 14.81 26.24 9.05
CA GLN A 173 13.94 26.29 10.21
C GLN A 173 14.82 26.78 11.35
N VAL A 174 14.73 28.08 11.60
CA VAL A 174 15.34 28.74 12.74
C VAL A 174 14.91 27.98 13.98
N GLU A 175 15.87 27.41 14.70
CA GLU A 175 15.67 26.79 16.01
C GLU A 175 15.06 27.82 16.97
N GLY A 176 13.73 27.77 17.11
CA GLY A 176 12.97 28.47 18.13
C GLY A 176 12.42 27.45 19.12
N LYS A 177 12.99 27.40 20.32
CA LYS A 177 12.56 26.58 21.46
C LYS A 177 11.04 26.49 21.60
N GLY A 178 10.49 25.29 21.45
CA GLY A 178 9.10 24.96 21.73
C GLY A 178 8.77 23.63 21.07
N LYS A 179 8.20 22.68 21.82
CA LYS A 179 7.82 21.34 21.34
C LYS A 179 7.14 21.43 19.97
N GLN A 180 7.86 21.09 18.89
CA GLN A 180 7.27 21.02 17.56
C GLN A 180 6.31 19.82 17.53
N PRO A 181 5.12 19.96 16.95
CA PRO A 181 4.30 18.80 16.65
C PRO A 181 5.08 17.92 15.66
N LEU A 182 5.03 16.60 15.82
CA LEU A 182 5.44 15.65 14.80
C LEU A 182 4.61 15.95 13.53
N THR A 183 5.15 16.78 12.63
CA THR A 183 4.58 16.94 11.30
C THR A 183 4.73 15.58 10.62
N CYS A 184 3.63 14.85 10.46
CA CYS A 184 3.59 13.64 9.65
C CYS A 184 4.00 14.04 8.23
N ILE A 185 5.28 13.85 7.90
CA ILE A 185 5.79 14.11 6.55
C ILE A 185 5.19 13.02 5.68
N MET A 186 4.31 13.42 4.76
CA MET A 186 3.76 12.48 3.80
C MET A 186 4.89 11.91 2.93
N PRO A 187 4.81 10.64 2.52
CA PRO A 187 5.69 10.08 1.50
C PRO A 187 5.75 10.96 0.26
N THR A 188 6.88 10.97 -0.45
CA THR A 188 7.04 11.72 -1.70
C THR A 188 7.18 10.76 -2.86
N LYS A 189 6.80 11.16 -4.08
CA LYS A 189 7.08 10.38 -5.31
C LYS A 189 8.53 9.88 -5.40
N SER A 190 9.50 10.71 -5.01
CA SER A 190 10.93 10.33 -4.97
C SER A 190 11.18 9.14 -4.04
N LEU A 191 10.55 9.12 -2.86
CA LEU A 191 10.66 8.00 -1.92
C LEU A 191 10.11 6.71 -2.55
N PHE A 192 8.96 6.75 -3.20
CA PHE A 192 8.37 5.60 -3.91
C PHE A 192 9.31 5.07 -5.00
N ALA A 193 9.74 5.95 -5.91
CA ALA A 193 10.56 5.57 -7.06
C ALA A 193 11.92 5.00 -6.63
N ASN A 194 12.62 5.68 -5.71
CA ASN A 194 13.93 5.23 -5.24
C ASN A 194 13.84 3.92 -4.44
N THR A 195 12.75 3.73 -3.69
CA THR A 195 12.50 2.46 -2.99
C THR A 195 12.33 1.33 -4.01
N ALA A 196 11.49 1.52 -5.04
CA ALA A 196 11.26 0.52 -6.08
C ALA A 196 12.54 0.22 -6.86
N LEU A 197 13.30 1.23 -7.28
CA LEU A 197 14.57 1.06 -7.97
C LEU A 197 15.58 0.30 -7.12
N HIS A 198 15.74 0.68 -5.85
CA HIS A 198 16.65 -0.01 -4.94
C HIS A 198 16.27 -1.48 -4.78
N HIS A 199 14.98 -1.78 -4.68
CA HIS A 199 14.52 -3.15 -4.51
C HIS A 199 14.71 -4.00 -5.76
N LEU A 200 14.45 -3.44 -6.96
CA LEU A 200 14.60 -4.14 -8.23
C LEU A 200 16.06 -4.35 -8.64
N LEU A 201 16.96 -3.42 -8.28
CA LEU A 201 18.38 -3.48 -8.64
C LEU A 201 19.21 -4.33 -7.68
N ASN A 202 18.84 -4.40 -6.40
CA ASN A 202 19.56 -5.14 -5.36
C ASN A 202 18.84 -6.44 -4.99
N TRP A 203 18.27 -7.11 -5.99
CA TRP A 203 17.58 -8.36 -5.80
C TRP A 203 18.57 -9.50 -5.59
N GLU A 204 18.81 -9.87 -4.33
CA GLU A 204 19.55 -11.08 -3.91
C GLU A 204 18.61 -12.23 -3.54
#